data_AF-A0A3S0VXD3-F1
#
_entry.id   AF-A0A3S0VXD3-F1
#
_cell.length_a   1.000
_cell.length_b   1.000
_cell.length_c   1.000
_cell.angle_alpha   90.00
_cell.angle_beta   90.00
_cell.angle_gamma   90.00
#
_symmetry.space_group_name_H-M   'P 1'
#
loop_
_entity.id
_entity.type
_entity.pdbx_description
1 polymer ?
#
loop_
_entity_poly.entity_id
_entity_poly.type
_entity_poly.pdbx_seq_one_letter_code
_entity_poly.pdbx_strand_id
1 'polypeptide(L)'
;MALSEIIINDVVKYQTNVVISEANFPTLRQYLLERKPLSIVTNEIDTFLNEHFIADKQMVLEQLTSAACESQKKSDAEEVILDKQEKNSDGLLRTNYAQEVSTVQNRLAQLGTMIYQQNKYSAQLQSQLSEYQISLNQVERSIERIKSERRAIQVLYVVSPALPQPNVHGHPQNGIQVPNLYPVVYSIQDQLALDGLAREENRLNDKLHGLKEVIRLKRSDSFREGQQLGGLRNEQNQAEARLKYLRQQLDVELPKREQQRHIRNQERLAREQARKTDDPDLMQLSQKNREALTQKITLKIDELNRLKAKLVQSATNNSYSLFVSQLDEALQGATQLKLGFYERDTLKTITGMMKIYLEMSGQEQTLIKSLGEARNTLQQQQKWLRECTAKLQHYERSNPQLRQSNKELAEENERLKLNSKSVGSSRSNALYVSLFVGASALASASIIGSLVVSPLYFALSGVLALATVISLTVAVVYHFQKSSADNQMARNAKTISTNQDLILKHSREADELREHTLPDLNLSIAESSRLIGEKEIELKEHQVAMQHLLAKAQNVNQFNGAAFPFFSGTYSVHSMPVTPSAPVLDMPENEVASAPLYPYIPGYFNQQQ
;
A
#
# COMPACT_ATOMS: atom_id res chain seq x y z
N MET A 1 -23.75 19.61 38.52
CA MET A 1 -24.12 18.42 37.73
C MET A 1 -23.69 18.69 36.31
N ALA A 2 -22.90 17.81 35.73
CA ALA A 2 -22.49 17.93 34.33
C ALA A 2 -23.60 17.44 33.40
N LEU A 3 -23.63 17.88 32.14
CA LEU A 3 -24.53 17.37 31.10
C LEU A 3 -24.51 15.84 31.01
N SER A 4 -23.33 15.23 31.20
CA SER A 4 -23.15 13.78 31.16
C SER A 4 -23.81 13.01 32.29
N GLU A 5 -24.15 13.69 33.39
CA GLU A 5 -24.76 13.10 34.59
C GLU A 5 -26.29 13.22 34.56
N ILE A 6 -26.85 13.97 33.61
CA ILE A 6 -28.29 14.24 33.55
C ILE A 6 -29.04 13.01 33.06
N ILE A 7 -29.93 12.49 33.91
CA ILE A 7 -30.92 11.48 33.54
C ILE A 7 -32.13 12.21 32.95
N ILE A 8 -32.14 12.38 31.63
CA ILE A 8 -33.13 13.23 30.95
C ILE A 8 -34.59 12.86 31.23
N ASN A 9 -34.88 11.57 31.40
CA ASN A 9 -36.25 11.11 31.67
C ASN A 9 -36.77 11.60 33.03
N ASP A 10 -35.91 11.74 34.03
CA ASP A 10 -36.30 12.23 35.35
C ASP A 10 -36.63 13.73 35.29
N VAL A 11 -35.86 14.49 34.51
CA VAL A 11 -36.13 15.92 34.26
C VAL A 11 -37.43 16.10 33.49
N VAL A 12 -37.65 15.30 32.44
CA VAL A 12 -38.92 15.31 31.69
C VAL A 12 -40.09 14.97 32.60
N LYS A 13 -39.96 13.93 33.43
CA LYS A 13 -40.99 13.50 34.39
C LYS A 13 -41.32 14.62 35.38
N TYR A 14 -40.30 15.24 35.97
CA TYR A 14 -40.47 16.35 36.90
C TYR A 14 -41.24 17.51 36.26
N GLN A 15 -40.78 18.01 35.10
CA GLN A 15 -41.43 19.13 34.41
C GLN A 15 -42.85 18.79 33.94
N THR A 16 -43.06 17.55 33.50
CA THR A 16 -44.38 17.05 33.14
C THR A 16 -45.35 17.07 34.32
N ASN A 17 -44.89 16.68 35.52
CA ASN A 17 -45.72 16.70 36.72
C ASN A 17 -46.09 18.11 37.17
N VAL A 18 -45.19 19.08 37.01
CA VAL A 18 -45.49 20.50 37.23
C VAL A 18 -46.64 20.94 36.32
N VAL A 19 -46.53 20.70 35.02
CA VAL A 19 -47.57 21.06 34.04
C VAL A 19 -48.91 20.38 34.34
N ILE A 20 -48.90 19.09 34.72
CA ILE A 20 -50.12 18.35 35.07
C ILE A 20 -50.80 18.97 36.30
N SER A 21 -50.04 19.39 37.30
CA SER A 21 -50.59 19.94 38.55
C SER A 21 -51.24 21.32 38.39
N GLU A 22 -50.77 22.11 37.42
CA GLU A 22 -51.24 23.47 37.16
C GLU A 22 -52.37 23.54 36.12
N ALA A 23 -52.43 22.55 35.21
CA ALA A 23 -53.39 22.54 34.11
C ALA A 23 -54.83 22.22 34.57
N ASN A 24 -55.79 22.82 33.87
CA ASN A 24 -57.22 22.55 34.03
C ASN A 24 -57.69 21.44 33.06
N PHE A 25 -58.96 21.02 33.18
CA PHE A 25 -59.53 19.98 32.34
C PHE A 25 -59.38 20.22 30.82
N PRO A 26 -59.77 21.40 30.25
CA PRO A 26 -59.61 21.65 28.83
C PRO A 26 -58.17 21.50 28.33
N THR A 27 -57.19 22.02 29.08
CA THR A 27 -55.77 21.95 28.73
C THR A 27 -55.25 20.52 28.75
N LEU A 28 -55.54 19.74 29.80
CA LEU A 28 -55.13 18.33 29.89
C LEU A 28 -55.74 17.49 28.77
N ARG A 29 -57.02 17.72 28.45
CA ARG A 29 -57.70 17.07 27.32
C ARG A 29 -57.05 17.42 25.99
N GLN A 30 -56.69 18.69 25.79
CA GLN A 30 -56.03 19.15 24.57
C GLN A 30 -54.67 18.46 24.39
N TYR A 31 -53.82 18.45 25.43
CA TYR A 31 -52.51 17.80 25.36
C TYR A 31 -52.59 16.31 25.07
N LEU A 32 -53.60 15.61 25.63
CA LEU A 32 -53.86 14.20 25.32
C LEU A 32 -54.18 13.98 23.83
N LEU A 33 -55.01 14.83 23.24
CA LEU A 33 -55.52 14.61 21.86
C LEU A 33 -54.56 15.13 20.78
N GLU A 34 -53.73 16.12 21.09
CA GLU A 34 -52.74 16.66 20.15
C GLU A 34 -51.63 15.67 19.82
N ARG A 35 -51.29 14.76 20.75
CA ARG A 35 -50.27 13.71 20.56
C ARG A 35 -48.91 14.27 20.14
N LYS A 36 -48.53 15.40 20.73
CA LYS A 36 -47.28 16.11 20.47
C LYS A 36 -46.47 16.25 21.75
N PRO A 37 -45.14 16.41 21.64
CA PRO A 37 -44.31 16.84 22.75
C PRO A 37 -44.89 18.12 23.37
N LEU A 38 -44.91 18.18 24.70
CA LEU A 38 -45.45 19.34 25.39
C LEU A 38 -44.42 20.47 25.28
N SER A 39 -44.71 21.50 24.47
CA SER A 39 -43.78 22.60 24.23
C SER A 39 -43.31 23.29 25.51
N ILE A 40 -44.19 23.42 26.52
CA ILE A 40 -43.84 23.96 27.83
C ILE A 40 -42.73 23.12 28.48
N VAL A 41 -42.90 21.80 28.50
CA VAL A 41 -41.91 20.86 29.06
C VAL A 41 -40.60 20.90 28.26
N THR A 42 -40.67 20.85 26.93
CA THR A 42 -39.46 20.80 26.09
C THR A 42 -38.68 22.11 26.12
N ASN A 43 -39.34 23.27 26.25
CA ASN A 43 -38.68 24.57 26.35
C ASN A 43 -37.96 24.75 27.69
N GLU A 44 -38.59 24.32 28.79
CA GLU A 44 -37.95 24.32 30.12
C GLU A 44 -36.73 23.39 30.14
N ILE A 45 -36.83 22.23 29.50
CA ILE A 45 -35.70 21.30 29.37
C ILE A 45 -34.57 21.89 28.52
N ASP A 46 -34.87 22.53 27.38
CA ASP A 46 -33.81 23.15 26.58
C ASP A 46 -33.11 24.28 27.35
N THR A 47 -33.86 25.08 28.11
CA THR A 47 -33.31 26.13 29.00
C THR A 47 -32.38 25.51 30.05
N PHE A 48 -32.86 24.50 30.78
CA PHE A 48 -32.08 23.75 31.77
C PHE A 48 -30.80 23.14 31.16
N LEU A 49 -30.91 22.46 30.03
CA LEU A 49 -29.77 21.86 29.35
C LEU A 49 -28.79 22.92 28.82
N ASN A 50 -29.28 24.10 28.43
CA ASN A 50 -28.45 25.21 27.98
C ASN A 50 -27.61 25.82 29.10
N GLU A 51 -28.17 25.97 30.29
CA GLU A 51 -27.44 26.44 31.47
C GLU A 51 -26.31 25.48 31.83
N HIS A 52 -26.60 24.18 31.90
CA HIS A 52 -25.60 23.15 32.14
C HIS A 52 -24.54 23.08 31.03
N PHE A 53 -24.95 23.28 29.77
CA PHE A 53 -24.02 23.37 28.64
C PHE A 53 -23.04 24.53 28.78
N ILE A 54 -23.51 25.72 29.14
CA ILE A 54 -22.65 26.90 29.32
C ILE A 54 -21.66 26.66 30.46
N ALA A 55 -22.13 26.10 31.59
CA ALA A 55 -21.27 25.77 32.72
C ALA A 55 -20.19 24.74 32.36
N ASP A 56 -20.56 23.64 31.70
CA ASP A 56 -19.60 22.60 31.28
C ASP A 56 -18.61 23.14 30.25
N LYS A 57 -19.06 23.98 29.30
CA LYS A 57 -18.20 24.63 28.32
C LYS A 57 -17.14 25.51 29.01
N GLN A 58 -17.55 26.30 29.99
CA GLN A 58 -16.63 27.14 30.76
C GLN A 58 -15.62 26.30 31.52
N MET A 59 -16.08 25.24 32.20
CA MET A 59 -15.21 24.31 32.93
C MET A 59 -14.19 23.63 32.01
N VAL A 60 -14.61 23.17 30.83
CA VAL A 60 -13.71 22.57 29.82
C VAL A 60 -12.65 23.58 29.36
N LEU A 61 -13.06 24.82 29.10
CA LEU A 61 -12.14 25.87 28.66
C LEU A 61 -11.08 26.15 29.73
N GLU A 62 -11.48 26.30 30.99
CA GLU A 62 -10.58 26.55 32.12
C GLU A 62 -9.63 25.38 32.36
N GLN A 63 -10.14 24.14 32.41
CA GLN A 63 -9.34 22.95 32.65
C GLN A 63 -8.31 22.71 31.54
N LEU A 64 -8.73 22.79 30.27
CA LEU A 64 -7.82 22.55 29.15
C LEU A 64 -6.77 23.66 29.03
N THR A 65 -7.17 24.92 29.23
CA THR A 65 -6.24 26.05 29.21
C THR A 65 -5.23 25.93 30.33
N SER A 66 -5.67 25.67 31.57
CA SER A 66 -4.78 25.47 32.71
C SER A 66 -3.80 24.32 32.46
N ALA A 67 -4.29 23.18 31.96
CA ALA A 67 -3.44 22.03 31.67
C ALA A 67 -2.41 22.32 30.56
N ALA A 68 -2.80 23.07 29.51
CA ALA A 68 -1.89 23.47 28.45
C ALA A 68 -0.81 24.44 28.95
N CYS A 69 -1.19 25.41 29.79
CA CYS A 69 -0.26 26.35 30.39
C CYS A 69 0.76 25.66 31.30
N GLU A 70 0.32 24.73 32.15
CA GLU A 70 1.23 23.94 32.99
C GLU A 70 2.14 23.03 32.18
N SER A 71 1.62 22.41 31.12
CA SER A 71 2.43 21.60 30.20
C SER A 71 3.51 22.45 29.49
N GLN A 72 3.16 23.66 29.03
CA GLN A 72 4.12 24.58 28.41
C GLN A 72 5.19 25.03 29.40
N LYS A 73 4.84 25.36 30.66
CA LYS A 73 5.80 25.70 31.71
C LYS A 73 6.81 24.57 31.94
N LYS A 74 6.32 23.33 32.01
CA LYS A 74 7.17 22.14 32.16
C LYS A 74 8.11 21.97 30.95
N SER A 75 7.57 22.08 29.74
CA SER A 75 8.36 22.00 28.50
C SER A 75 9.45 23.07 28.44
N ASP A 76 9.13 24.31 28.82
CA ASP A 76 10.11 25.40 28.84
C ASP A 76 11.22 25.14 29.87
N ALA A 77 10.90 24.56 31.03
CA ALA A 77 11.88 24.19 32.04
C ALA A 77 12.82 23.05 31.56
N GLU A 78 12.28 22.05 30.88
CA GLU A 78 13.07 20.97 30.26
C GLU A 78 13.99 21.51 29.15
N GLU A 79 13.48 22.41 28.31
CA GLU A 79 14.26 23.05 27.24
C GLU A 79 15.45 23.85 27.77
N VAL A 80 15.30 24.54 28.91
CA VAL A 80 16.42 25.23 29.58
C VAL A 80 17.52 24.26 30.00
N ILE A 81 17.16 23.08 30.52
CA ILE A 81 18.13 22.05 30.92
C ILE A 81 18.87 21.53 29.69
N LEU A 82 18.14 21.23 28.61
CA LEU A 82 18.72 20.75 27.35
C LEU A 82 19.64 21.78 26.70
N ASP A 83 19.22 23.05 26.63
CA ASP A 83 20.06 24.15 26.10
C ASP A 83 21.36 24.31 26.91
N LYS A 84 21.30 24.13 28.23
CA LYS A 84 22.49 24.18 29.09
C LYS A 84 23.44 23.01 28.82
N GLN A 85 22.91 21.80 28.66
CA GLN A 85 23.70 20.63 28.31
C GLN A 85 24.34 20.78 26.92
N GLU A 86 23.57 21.25 25.94
CA GLU A 86 24.04 21.51 24.58
C GLU A 86 25.16 22.56 24.59
N LYS A 87 24.98 23.67 25.31
CA LYS A 87 26.01 24.71 25.46
C LYS A 87 27.31 24.17 26.05
N ASN A 88 27.23 23.33 27.07
CA ASN A 88 28.42 22.72 27.68
C ASN A 88 29.12 21.77 26.70
N SER A 89 28.36 20.92 26.01
CA SER A 89 28.88 20.01 24.98
C SER A 89 29.54 20.78 23.83
N ASP A 90 28.91 21.84 23.35
CA ASP A 90 29.44 22.70 22.29
C ASP A 90 30.71 23.42 22.72
N GLY A 91 30.81 23.83 24.00
CA GLY A 91 32.04 24.40 24.56
C GLY A 91 33.22 23.42 24.53
N LEU A 92 32.97 22.14 24.88
CA LEU A 92 33.99 21.08 24.80
C LEU A 92 34.37 20.79 23.34
N LEU A 93 33.40 20.65 22.44
CA LEU A 93 33.64 20.44 21.01
C LEU A 93 34.45 21.58 20.40
N ARG A 94 34.11 22.83 20.73
CA ARG A 94 34.83 24.00 20.24
C ARG A 94 36.30 23.97 20.64
N THR A 95 36.58 23.62 21.91
CA THR A 95 37.94 23.50 22.43
C THR A 95 38.71 22.39 21.71
N ASN A 96 38.10 21.20 21.59
CA ASN A 96 38.70 20.05 20.94
C ASN A 96 38.98 20.30 19.45
N TYR A 97 38.02 20.86 18.71
CA TYR A 97 38.19 21.18 17.30
C TYR A 97 39.23 22.28 17.09
N ALA A 98 39.29 23.30 17.95
CA ALA A 98 40.32 24.34 17.85
C ALA A 98 41.73 23.76 18.03
N GLN A 99 41.91 22.86 19.00
CA GLN A 99 43.17 22.14 19.19
C GLN A 99 43.51 21.24 18.00
N GLU A 100 42.52 20.51 17.47
CA GLU A 100 42.72 19.64 16.31
C GLU A 100 43.05 20.42 15.04
N VAL A 101 42.43 21.59 14.82
CA VAL A 101 42.77 22.50 13.71
C VAL A 101 44.26 22.87 13.74
N SER A 102 44.77 23.29 14.91
CA SER A 102 46.19 23.62 15.06
C SER A 102 47.08 22.40 14.74
N THR A 103 46.70 21.23 15.24
CA THR A 103 47.43 19.97 15.01
C THR A 103 47.47 19.59 13.52
N VAL A 104 46.33 19.65 12.82
CA VAL A 104 46.23 19.32 11.40
C VAL A 104 46.96 20.35 10.53
N GLN A 105 46.89 21.65 10.87
CA GLN A 105 47.66 22.69 10.18
C GLN A 105 49.17 22.45 10.27
N ASN A 106 49.67 22.11 11.45
CA ASN A 106 51.08 21.75 11.64
C ASN A 106 51.45 20.52 10.80
N ARG A 107 50.59 19.48 10.76
CA ARG A 107 50.80 18.30 9.93
C ARG A 107 50.82 18.63 8.44
N LEU A 108 49.95 19.52 7.97
CA LEU A 108 49.94 19.97 6.57
C LEU A 108 51.23 20.72 6.20
N ALA A 109 51.75 21.58 7.09
CA ALA A 109 53.02 22.25 6.87
C ALA A 109 54.20 21.24 6.78
N GLN A 110 54.20 20.22 7.64
CA GLN A 110 55.18 19.13 7.58
C GLN A 110 55.07 18.32 6.27
N LEU A 111 53.85 17.93 5.88
CA LEU A 111 53.59 17.21 4.63
C LEU A 111 54.02 18.03 3.41
N GLY A 112 53.73 19.33 3.38
CA GLY A 112 54.18 20.23 2.32
C GLY A 112 55.72 20.27 2.20
N THR A 113 56.43 20.29 3.32
CA THR A 113 57.90 20.24 3.35
C THR A 113 58.42 18.90 2.83
N MET A 114 57.85 17.78 3.26
CA MET A 114 58.23 16.44 2.80
C MET A 114 57.95 16.26 1.31
N ILE A 115 56.79 16.68 0.82
CA ILE A 115 56.43 16.62 -0.61
C ILE A 115 57.39 17.46 -1.45
N TYR A 116 57.75 18.66 -0.99
CA TYR A 116 58.71 19.51 -1.67
C TYR A 116 60.09 18.85 -1.79
N GLN A 117 60.62 18.29 -0.69
CA GLN A 117 61.88 17.57 -0.67
C GLN A 117 61.84 16.33 -1.58
N GLN A 118 60.75 15.57 -1.52
CA GLN A 118 60.52 14.37 -2.31
C GLN A 118 60.45 14.67 -3.82
N ASN A 119 59.76 15.74 -4.22
CA ASN A 119 59.72 16.21 -5.61
C ASN A 119 61.12 16.59 -6.10
N LYS A 120 61.92 17.28 -5.28
CA LYS A 120 63.30 17.65 -5.63
C LYS A 120 64.16 16.41 -5.88
N TYR A 121 64.07 15.40 -5.01
CA TYR A 121 64.80 14.15 -5.17
C TYR A 121 64.36 13.39 -6.43
N SER A 122 63.04 13.30 -6.67
CA SER A 122 62.49 12.69 -7.89
C SER A 122 62.99 13.39 -9.16
N ALA A 123 63.05 14.72 -9.18
CA ALA A 123 63.56 15.48 -10.32
C ALA A 123 65.04 15.19 -10.58
N GLN A 124 65.85 15.08 -9.53
CA GLN A 124 67.26 14.71 -9.64
C GLN A 124 67.44 13.30 -10.21
N LEU A 125 66.65 12.32 -9.75
CA LEU A 125 66.68 10.96 -10.30
C LEU A 125 66.27 10.92 -11.77
N GLN A 126 65.26 11.69 -12.17
CA GLN A 126 64.84 11.79 -13.57
C GLN A 126 65.94 12.40 -14.45
N SER A 127 66.63 13.44 -13.98
CA SER A 127 67.79 14.01 -14.69
C SER A 127 68.89 12.97 -14.88
N GLN A 128 69.27 12.25 -13.83
CA GLN A 128 70.28 11.18 -13.90
C GLN A 128 69.87 10.08 -14.88
N LEU A 129 68.61 9.66 -14.85
CA LEU A 129 68.09 8.67 -15.80
C LEU A 129 68.21 9.14 -17.25
N SER A 130 67.91 10.42 -17.51
CA SER A 130 68.07 11.01 -18.84
C SER A 130 69.53 11.03 -19.30
N GLU A 131 70.46 11.41 -18.42
CA GLU A 131 71.90 11.39 -18.70
C GLU A 131 72.43 9.98 -19.03
N TYR A 132 72.01 8.97 -18.25
CA TYR A 132 72.37 7.58 -18.52
C TYR A 132 71.76 7.07 -19.82
N GLN A 133 70.53 7.45 -20.16
CA GLN A 133 69.89 7.09 -21.44
C GLN A 133 70.60 7.73 -22.64
N ILE A 134 71.02 8.99 -22.54
CA ILE A 134 71.82 9.65 -23.58
C ILE A 134 73.14 8.91 -23.75
N SER A 135 73.81 8.57 -22.64
CA SER A 135 75.07 7.81 -22.66
C SER A 135 74.90 6.41 -23.27
N LEU A 136 73.79 5.73 -22.97
CA LEU A 136 73.44 4.43 -23.56
C LEU A 136 73.30 4.55 -25.07
N ASN A 137 72.52 5.52 -25.56
CA ASN A 137 72.31 5.75 -26.99
C ASN A 137 73.61 6.08 -27.73
N GLN A 138 74.53 6.82 -27.09
CA GLN A 138 75.85 7.10 -27.66
C GLN A 138 76.69 5.83 -27.80
N VAL A 139 76.72 4.99 -26.76
CA VAL A 139 77.45 3.70 -26.78
C VAL A 139 76.86 2.76 -27.84
N GLU A 140 75.53 2.66 -27.95
CA GLU A 140 74.87 1.86 -28.97
C GLU A 140 75.24 2.33 -30.39
N ARG A 141 75.24 3.64 -30.65
CA ARG A 141 75.69 4.21 -31.93
C ARG A 141 77.16 3.90 -32.21
N SER A 142 78.03 3.99 -31.20
CA SER A 142 79.45 3.64 -31.34
C SER A 142 79.65 2.16 -31.66
N ILE A 143 78.91 1.26 -31.02
CA ILE A 143 78.93 -0.18 -31.32
C ILE A 143 78.49 -0.44 -32.77
N GLU A 144 77.37 0.15 -33.20
CA GLU A 144 76.89 -0.03 -34.57
C GLU A 144 77.86 0.53 -35.61
N ARG A 145 78.50 1.66 -35.32
CA ARG A 145 79.59 2.19 -36.14
C ARG A 145 80.74 1.19 -36.25
N ILE A 146 81.24 0.67 -35.12
CA ILE A 146 82.34 -0.32 -35.12
C ILE A 146 81.97 -1.58 -35.89
N LYS A 147 80.74 -2.09 -35.73
CA LYS A 147 80.24 -3.24 -36.52
C LYS A 147 80.22 -2.92 -38.01
N SER A 148 79.80 -1.71 -38.39
CA SER A 148 79.80 -1.29 -39.80
C SER A 148 81.21 -1.19 -40.38
N GLU A 149 82.18 -0.68 -39.61
CA GLU A 149 83.59 -0.59 -40.00
C GLU A 149 84.21 -1.99 -40.13
N ARG A 150 83.95 -2.91 -39.18
CA ARG A 150 84.35 -4.32 -39.27
C ARG A 150 83.76 -5.00 -40.50
N ARG A 151 82.47 -4.79 -40.80
CA ARG A 151 81.83 -5.34 -42.00
C ARG A 151 82.44 -4.78 -43.29
N ALA A 152 82.76 -3.49 -43.34
CA ALA A 152 83.40 -2.88 -44.50
C ALA A 152 84.78 -3.53 -44.79
N ILE A 153 85.59 -3.76 -43.75
CA ILE A 153 86.87 -4.47 -43.88
C ILE A 153 86.63 -5.93 -44.31
N GLN A 154 85.64 -6.61 -43.74
CA GLN A 154 85.33 -8.00 -44.10
C GLN A 154 84.86 -8.14 -45.56
N VAL A 155 84.06 -7.21 -46.07
CA VAL A 155 83.53 -7.22 -47.45
C VAL A 155 84.62 -7.05 -48.51
N LEU A 156 85.72 -6.34 -48.20
CA LEU A 156 86.89 -6.23 -49.10
C LEU A 156 87.49 -7.59 -49.47
N TYR A 157 87.22 -8.63 -48.68
CA TYR A 157 87.73 -9.97 -48.86
C TYR A 157 86.62 -11.00 -49.18
N VAL A 158 85.39 -10.56 -49.43
CA VAL A 158 84.29 -11.41 -49.93
C VAL A 158 84.37 -11.49 -51.45
N VAL A 159 84.89 -12.62 -51.95
CA VAL A 159 84.90 -12.97 -53.38
C VAL A 159 83.48 -13.36 -53.81
N SER A 160 82.95 -12.72 -54.85
CA SER A 160 81.70 -13.15 -55.51
C SER A 160 81.98 -14.29 -56.51
N PRO A 161 81.10 -15.32 -56.62
CA PRO A 161 81.37 -16.56 -57.34
C PRO A 161 80.96 -16.50 -58.83
N ALA A 162 81.78 -17.09 -59.72
CA ALA A 162 81.39 -17.48 -61.08
C ALA A 162 81.95 -18.90 -61.42
N LEU A 163 81.03 -19.78 -61.82
CA LEU A 163 80.99 -21.26 -62.00
C LEU A 163 81.84 -21.83 -63.19
N PRO A 164 81.91 -23.16 -63.55
CA PRO A 164 81.05 -24.33 -63.16
C PRO A 164 81.71 -25.76 -62.94
N GLN A 165 80.93 -26.61 -62.22
CA GLN A 165 80.66 -28.10 -62.22
C GLN A 165 81.50 -29.10 -63.09
N PRO A 166 81.56 -30.47 -62.89
CA PRO A 166 80.46 -31.42 -62.53
C PRO A 166 80.76 -32.79 -61.82
N ASN A 167 79.65 -33.43 -61.38
CA ASN A 167 79.30 -34.87 -61.20
C ASN A 167 80.31 -35.96 -60.72
N VAL A 168 79.94 -36.74 -59.69
CA VAL A 168 79.42 -38.14 -59.77
C VAL A 168 79.20 -38.80 -58.37
N HIS A 169 77.96 -39.30 -58.16
CA HIS A 169 77.36 -40.43 -57.37
C HIS A 169 77.81 -40.92 -55.96
N GLY A 170 76.79 -41.10 -55.07
CA GLY A 170 76.64 -42.28 -54.16
C GLY A 170 76.54 -42.03 -52.62
N HIS A 171 75.38 -42.29 -52.01
CA HIS A 171 74.93 -42.04 -50.60
C HIS A 171 75.35 -43.11 -49.54
N PRO A 172 75.17 -42.96 -48.19
CA PRO A 172 74.15 -42.14 -47.50
C PRO A 172 74.54 -41.30 -46.23
N GLN A 173 73.77 -40.21 -46.04
CA GLN A 173 73.13 -39.69 -44.80
C GLN A 173 73.95 -39.55 -43.50
N ASN A 174 73.94 -38.46 -42.71
CA ASN A 174 73.22 -37.18 -42.60
C ASN A 174 74.14 -36.29 -41.72
N GLY A 175 74.44 -35.01 -41.94
CA GLY A 175 73.71 -33.98 -42.66
C GLY A 175 73.73 -32.69 -41.82
N ILE A 176 74.91 -32.12 -41.54
CA ILE A 176 75.04 -30.69 -41.22
C ILE A 176 75.84 -30.08 -42.37
N GLN A 177 75.12 -29.50 -43.32
CA GLN A 177 75.68 -28.59 -44.30
C GLN A 177 76.01 -27.27 -43.58
N VAL A 178 77.29 -26.91 -43.52
CA VAL A 178 77.72 -25.51 -43.47
C VAL A 178 78.90 -25.39 -44.44
N PRO A 179 78.86 -24.45 -45.40
CA PRO A 179 79.75 -24.45 -46.56
C PRO A 179 81.19 -24.07 -46.21
N ASN A 180 82.13 -24.62 -47.00
CA ASN A 180 83.54 -24.26 -47.10
C ASN A 180 83.76 -22.74 -46.98
N LEU A 181 84.40 -22.29 -45.89
CA LEU A 181 85.08 -21.01 -45.86
C LEU A 181 86.52 -21.22 -46.33
N TYR A 182 86.88 -20.61 -47.45
CA TYR A 182 88.27 -20.34 -47.79
C TYR A 182 88.92 -19.57 -46.61
N PRO A 183 90.17 -19.86 -46.22
CA PRO A 183 90.87 -18.98 -45.30
C PRO A 183 91.08 -17.65 -46.01
N VAL A 184 90.29 -16.65 -45.63
CA VAL A 184 90.52 -15.27 -46.00
C VAL A 184 91.81 -14.83 -45.33
N VAL A 185 92.89 -14.68 -46.12
CA VAL A 185 94.15 -14.14 -45.63
C VAL A 185 94.06 -12.61 -45.72
N TYR A 186 93.76 -11.98 -44.58
CA TYR A 186 93.76 -10.53 -44.45
C TYR A 186 95.19 -9.99 -44.56
N SER A 187 95.35 -8.74 -45.00
CA SER A 187 96.62 -8.04 -44.82
C SER A 187 96.95 -7.94 -43.31
N ILE A 188 98.24 -7.96 -42.94
CA ILE A 188 98.66 -7.81 -41.52
C ILE A 188 98.07 -6.53 -40.91
N GLN A 189 97.93 -5.47 -41.71
CA GLN A 189 97.33 -4.20 -41.31
C GLN A 189 95.83 -4.31 -41.01
N ASP A 190 95.08 -5.02 -41.85
CA ASP A 190 93.62 -5.21 -41.66
C ASP A 190 93.31 -6.19 -40.52
N GLN A 191 94.18 -7.18 -40.28
CA GLN A 191 94.02 -8.11 -39.16
C GLN A 191 94.22 -7.41 -37.81
N LEU A 192 95.23 -6.54 -37.70
CA LEU A 192 95.44 -5.70 -36.51
C LEU A 192 94.27 -4.72 -36.29
N ALA A 193 93.71 -4.16 -37.36
CA ALA A 193 92.54 -3.29 -37.30
C ALA A 193 91.27 -4.04 -36.84
N LEU A 194 91.03 -5.24 -37.36
CA LEU A 194 89.91 -6.10 -36.95
C LEU A 194 90.00 -6.51 -35.47
N ASP A 195 91.18 -6.89 -35.00
CA ASP A 195 91.40 -7.23 -33.59
C ASP A 195 91.23 -6.02 -32.67
N GLY A 196 91.69 -4.83 -33.10
CA GLY A 196 91.47 -3.57 -32.39
C GLY A 196 89.99 -3.21 -32.27
N LEU A 197 89.25 -3.30 -33.39
CA LEU A 197 87.80 -3.06 -33.42
C LEU A 197 87.03 -4.09 -32.59
N ALA A 198 87.44 -5.37 -32.59
CA ALA A 198 86.80 -6.40 -31.78
C ALA A 198 87.02 -6.20 -30.27
N ARG A 199 88.21 -5.77 -29.85
CA ARG A 199 88.48 -5.42 -28.44
C ARG A 199 87.66 -4.21 -28.00
N GLU A 200 87.57 -3.19 -28.85
CA GLU A 200 86.79 -1.98 -28.56
C GLU A 200 85.28 -2.28 -28.54
N GLU A 201 84.78 -3.14 -29.43
CA GLU A 201 83.41 -3.64 -29.40
C GLU A 201 83.10 -4.37 -28.08
N ASN A 202 83.97 -5.27 -27.63
CA ASN A 202 83.80 -5.97 -26.35
C ASN A 202 83.78 -4.97 -25.17
N ARG A 203 84.71 -4.01 -25.14
CA ARG A 203 84.75 -2.94 -24.13
C ARG A 203 83.45 -2.11 -24.11
N LEU A 204 82.93 -1.76 -25.28
CA LEU A 204 81.67 -1.02 -25.39
C LEU A 204 80.45 -1.89 -25.03
N ASN A 205 80.46 -3.19 -25.32
CA ASN A 205 79.42 -4.13 -24.90
C ASN A 205 79.37 -4.28 -23.37
N ASP A 206 80.52 -4.33 -22.71
CA ASP A 206 80.59 -4.33 -21.23
C ASP A 206 80.03 -3.02 -20.65
N LYS A 207 80.41 -1.88 -21.25
CA LYS A 207 79.87 -0.56 -20.87
C LYS A 207 78.36 -0.46 -21.12
N LEU A 208 77.86 -1.04 -22.21
CA LEU A 208 76.43 -1.12 -22.53
C LEU A 208 75.68 -1.91 -21.47
N HIS A 209 76.23 -3.07 -21.07
CA HIS A 209 75.62 -3.90 -20.03
C HIS A 209 75.59 -3.17 -18.68
N GLY A 210 76.70 -2.54 -18.28
CA GLY A 210 76.76 -1.72 -17.06
C GLY A 210 75.77 -0.56 -17.07
N LEU A 211 75.64 0.17 -18.17
CA LEU A 211 74.66 1.26 -18.30
C LEU A 211 73.22 0.76 -18.23
N LYS A 212 72.90 -0.38 -18.86
CA LYS A 212 71.55 -0.99 -18.77
C LYS A 212 71.19 -1.34 -17.33
N GLU A 213 72.14 -1.87 -16.56
CA GLU A 213 71.90 -2.23 -15.17
C GLU A 213 71.73 -1.01 -14.26
N VAL A 214 72.55 0.03 -14.44
CA VAL A 214 72.40 1.30 -13.70
C VAL A 214 71.04 1.95 -14.02
N ILE A 215 70.62 1.98 -15.28
CA ILE A 215 69.29 2.49 -15.69
C ILE A 215 68.18 1.66 -15.04
N ARG A 216 68.31 0.33 -15.00
CA ARG A 216 67.32 -0.56 -14.38
C ARG A 216 67.16 -0.26 -12.89
N LEU A 217 68.26 -0.13 -12.15
CA LEU A 217 68.27 0.21 -10.73
C LEU A 217 67.65 1.59 -10.49
N LYS A 218 68.09 2.61 -11.23
CA LYS A 218 67.56 3.98 -11.10
C LYS A 218 66.07 4.09 -11.47
N ARG A 219 65.58 3.26 -12.39
CA ARG A 219 64.14 3.18 -12.72
C ARG A 219 63.34 2.55 -11.57
N SER A 220 63.89 1.54 -10.90
CA SER A 220 63.30 0.97 -9.68
C SER A 220 63.24 1.99 -8.55
N ASP A 221 64.31 2.76 -8.34
CA ASP A 221 64.33 3.86 -7.36
C ASP A 221 63.27 4.90 -7.71
N SER A 222 63.22 5.37 -8.96
CA SER A 222 62.20 6.33 -9.42
C SER A 222 60.77 5.83 -9.22
N PHE A 223 60.51 4.53 -9.36
CA PHE A 223 59.20 3.95 -9.09
C PHE A 223 58.86 3.99 -7.60
N ARG A 224 59.80 3.63 -6.72
CA ARG A 224 59.63 3.69 -5.26
C ARG A 224 59.38 5.12 -4.78
N GLU A 225 60.14 6.08 -5.28
CA GLU A 225 59.95 7.49 -4.95
C GLU A 225 58.57 7.99 -5.41
N GLY A 226 58.10 7.54 -6.58
CA GLY A 226 56.77 7.83 -7.09
C GLY A 226 55.65 7.30 -6.16
N GLN A 227 55.82 6.08 -5.62
CA GLN A 227 54.88 5.53 -4.64
C GLN A 227 54.87 6.32 -3.32
N GLN A 228 56.04 6.69 -2.80
CA GLN A 228 56.15 7.50 -1.58
C GLN A 228 55.51 8.88 -1.75
N LEU A 229 55.76 9.54 -2.87
CA LEU A 229 55.14 10.82 -3.20
C LEU A 229 53.61 10.70 -3.30
N GLY A 230 53.12 9.61 -3.91
CA GLY A 230 51.69 9.29 -3.94
C GLY A 230 51.09 9.13 -2.54
N GLY A 231 51.78 8.42 -1.65
CA GLY A 231 51.39 8.28 -0.24
C GLY A 231 51.30 9.62 0.50
N LEU A 232 52.34 10.45 0.39
CA LEU A 232 52.37 11.78 1.01
C LEU A 232 51.26 12.70 0.50
N ARG A 233 50.98 12.68 -0.82
CA ARG A 233 49.88 13.47 -1.40
C ARG A 233 48.51 12.99 -0.91
N ASN A 234 48.33 11.68 -0.75
CA ASN A 234 47.09 11.13 -0.19
C ASN A 234 46.89 11.57 1.26
N GLU A 235 47.94 11.52 2.09
CA GLU A 235 47.90 12.04 3.46
C GLU A 235 47.60 13.54 3.51
N GLN A 236 48.20 14.33 2.60
CA GLN A 236 47.90 15.77 2.48
C GLN A 236 46.42 16.00 2.17
N ASN A 237 45.88 15.31 1.16
CA ASN A 237 44.47 15.43 0.78
C ASN A 237 43.53 15.05 1.94
N GLN A 238 43.86 14.01 2.71
CA GLN A 238 43.08 13.60 3.89
C GLN A 238 43.14 14.67 4.99
N ALA A 239 44.32 15.22 5.27
CA ALA A 239 44.49 16.28 6.25
C ALA A 239 43.78 17.58 5.84
N GLU A 240 43.81 17.95 4.55
CA GLU A 240 43.06 19.11 4.01
C GLU A 240 41.55 18.90 4.14
N ALA A 241 41.05 17.70 3.81
CA ALA A 241 39.63 17.36 3.98
C ALA A 241 39.21 17.43 5.46
N ARG A 242 40.05 16.93 6.38
CA ARG A 242 39.78 17.02 7.82
C ARG A 242 39.77 18.47 8.30
N LEU A 243 40.72 19.30 7.86
CA LEU A 243 40.75 20.72 8.20
C LEU A 243 39.50 21.45 7.71
N LYS A 244 39.05 21.18 6.49
CA LYS A 244 37.81 21.76 5.94
C LYS A 244 36.60 21.37 6.79
N TYR A 245 36.49 20.10 7.16
CA TYR A 245 35.43 19.62 8.05
C TYR A 245 35.44 20.34 9.40
N LEU A 246 36.60 20.44 10.06
CA LEU A 246 36.73 21.10 11.36
C LEU A 246 36.35 22.57 11.30
N ARG A 247 36.78 23.29 10.24
CA ARG A 247 36.37 24.68 10.02
C ARG A 247 34.87 24.81 9.81
N GLN A 248 34.25 23.93 9.02
CA GLN A 248 32.80 23.93 8.87
C GLN A 248 32.08 23.74 10.21
N GLN A 249 32.56 22.84 11.07
CA GLN A 249 31.97 22.63 12.40
C GLN A 249 32.13 23.87 13.31
N LEU A 250 33.31 24.49 13.32
CA LEU A 250 33.63 25.65 14.16
C LEU A 250 32.97 26.96 13.71
N ASP A 251 32.97 27.21 12.41
CA ASP A 251 32.61 28.52 11.84
C ASP A 251 31.14 28.58 11.43
N VAL A 252 30.48 27.41 11.24
CA VAL A 252 29.09 27.34 10.75
C VAL A 252 28.18 26.62 11.74
N GLU A 253 28.44 25.33 12.01
CA GLU A 253 27.47 24.49 12.75
C GLU A 253 27.35 24.86 14.23
N LEU A 254 28.47 25.10 14.92
CA LEU A 254 28.46 25.50 16.33
C LEU A 254 27.82 26.90 16.53
N PRO A 255 28.18 27.95 15.76
CA PRO A 255 27.51 29.25 15.84
C PRO A 255 26.02 29.17 15.51
N LYS A 256 25.61 28.36 14.53
CA LYS A 256 24.20 28.17 14.19
C LYS A 256 23.41 27.57 15.35
N ARG A 257 23.97 26.56 16.05
CA ARG A 257 23.34 25.99 17.25
C ARG A 257 23.23 26.99 18.40
N GLU A 258 24.25 27.83 18.61
CA GLU A 258 24.19 28.94 19.58
C GLU A 258 23.09 29.95 19.22
N GLN A 259 22.95 30.32 17.94
CA GLN A 259 21.88 31.21 17.49
C GLN A 259 20.49 30.59 17.72
N GLN A 260 20.32 29.30 17.44
CA GLN A 260 19.06 28.59 17.70
C GLN A 260 18.73 28.57 19.20
N ARG A 261 19.71 28.32 20.09
CA ARG A 261 19.53 28.47 21.55
C ARG A 261 19.10 29.88 21.92
N HIS A 262 19.69 30.90 21.30
CA HIS A 262 19.33 32.29 21.59
C HIS A 262 17.88 32.60 21.22
N ILE A 263 17.43 32.16 20.03
CA ILE A 263 16.03 32.31 19.59
C ILE A 263 15.09 31.59 20.56
N ARG A 264 15.35 30.31 20.85
CA ARG A 264 14.58 29.52 21.84
C ARG A 264 14.49 30.23 23.20
N ASN A 265 15.59 30.79 23.66
CA ASN A 265 15.62 31.56 24.91
C ASN A 265 14.79 32.84 24.83
N GLN A 266 14.84 33.61 23.74
CA GLN A 266 14.00 34.79 23.55
C GLN A 266 12.52 34.43 23.54
N GLU A 267 12.14 33.35 22.85
CA GLU A 267 10.75 32.89 22.83
C GLU A 267 10.27 32.47 24.23
N ARG A 268 11.11 31.79 25.02
CA ARG A 268 10.79 31.47 26.43
C ARG A 268 10.63 32.72 27.28
N LEU A 269 11.49 33.74 27.10
CA LEU A 269 11.36 35.01 27.83
C LEU A 269 10.07 35.74 27.47
N ALA A 270 9.66 35.72 26.21
CA ALA A 270 8.38 36.28 25.78
C ALA A 270 7.20 35.55 26.44
N ARG A 271 7.22 34.21 26.48
CA ARG A 271 6.21 33.40 27.18
C ARG A 271 6.19 33.66 28.69
N GLU A 272 7.37 33.79 29.31
CA GLU A 272 7.50 34.12 30.73
C GLU A 272 6.96 35.52 31.06
N GLN A 273 7.14 36.48 30.15
CA GLN A 273 6.57 37.81 30.31
C GLN A 273 5.03 37.77 30.21
N ALA A 274 4.48 37.00 29.27
CA ALA A 274 3.03 36.82 29.13
C ALA A 274 2.39 36.22 30.41
N ARG A 275 3.09 35.31 31.11
CA ARG A 275 2.60 34.75 32.39
C ARG A 275 2.44 35.78 33.51
N LYS A 276 3.16 36.89 33.44
CA LYS A 276 3.16 37.94 34.47
C LYS A 276 2.09 39.01 34.24
N THR A 277 1.49 39.01 33.06
CA THR A 277 0.43 39.94 32.67
C THR A 277 -0.90 39.20 32.58
N ASP A 278 -1.99 39.94 32.43
CA ASP A 278 -3.23 39.34 31.94
C ASP A 278 -2.99 38.82 30.51
N ASP A 279 -3.26 37.54 30.26
CA ASP A 279 -2.87 36.83 29.03
C ASP A 279 -4.11 36.28 28.29
N PRO A 280 -5.02 37.15 27.80
CA PRO A 280 -6.25 36.73 27.14
C PRO A 280 -5.99 35.97 25.83
N ASP A 281 -4.88 36.28 25.15
CA ASP A 281 -4.49 35.67 23.87
C ASP A 281 -3.62 34.40 24.05
N LEU A 282 -3.41 33.96 25.29
CA LEU A 282 -2.60 32.78 25.64
C LEU A 282 -1.19 32.83 25.03
N MET A 283 -0.57 34.01 25.03
CA MET A 283 0.80 34.26 24.58
C MET A 283 1.85 33.54 25.43
N GLN A 284 1.48 33.04 26.61
CA GLN A 284 2.34 32.15 27.39
C GLN A 284 2.51 30.76 26.76
N LEU A 285 1.68 30.40 25.76
CA LEU A 285 1.78 29.17 24.99
C LEU A 285 2.56 29.40 23.69
N SER A 286 3.32 28.40 23.25
CA SER A 286 3.88 28.41 21.89
C SER A 286 2.75 28.37 20.85
N GLN A 287 3.00 28.88 19.63
CA GLN A 287 2.01 28.87 18.56
C GLN A 287 1.42 27.47 18.32
N LYS A 288 2.29 26.46 18.26
CA LYS A 288 1.90 25.06 18.09
C LYS A 288 0.98 24.57 19.22
N ASN A 289 1.28 24.93 20.47
CA ASN A 289 0.47 24.52 21.62
C ASN A 289 -0.85 25.28 21.71
N ARG A 290 -0.90 26.55 21.27
CA ARG A 290 -2.17 27.27 21.10
C ARG A 290 -3.08 26.60 20.08
N GLU A 291 -2.55 26.29 18.90
CA GLU A 291 -3.32 25.62 17.85
C GLU A 291 -3.86 24.27 18.34
N ALA A 292 -3.01 23.48 19.01
CA ALA A 292 -3.42 22.20 19.60
C ALA A 292 -4.49 22.37 20.70
N LEU A 293 -4.37 23.40 21.56
CA LEU A 293 -5.37 23.73 22.58
C LEU A 293 -6.70 24.12 21.94
N THR A 294 -6.69 25.02 20.95
CA THR A 294 -7.90 25.46 20.23
C THR A 294 -8.61 24.28 19.60
N GLN A 295 -7.89 23.38 18.91
CA GLN A 295 -8.48 22.17 18.34
C GLN A 295 -9.11 21.28 19.42
N LYS A 296 -8.42 21.08 20.55
CA LYS A 296 -8.92 20.26 21.65
C LYS A 296 -10.17 20.85 22.31
N ILE A 297 -10.21 22.17 22.50
CA ILE A 297 -11.38 22.89 23.01
C ILE A 297 -12.56 22.75 22.04
N THR A 298 -12.34 23.00 20.74
CA THR A 298 -13.39 22.87 19.72
C THR A 298 -13.97 21.47 19.69
N LEU A 299 -13.13 20.42 19.69
CA LEU A 299 -13.60 19.04 19.73
C LEU A 299 -14.45 18.73 20.96
N LYS A 300 -14.04 19.21 22.14
CA LYS A 300 -14.81 18.99 23.38
C LYS A 300 -16.12 19.77 23.40
N ILE A 301 -16.13 21.00 22.89
CA ILE A 301 -17.37 21.78 22.73
C ILE A 301 -18.32 21.08 21.74
N ASP A 302 -17.82 20.53 20.65
CA ASP A 302 -18.62 19.78 19.68
C ASP A 302 -19.20 18.50 20.30
N GLU A 303 -18.43 17.79 21.13
CA GLU A 303 -18.93 16.65 21.90
C GLU A 303 -20.07 17.07 22.85
N LEU A 304 -19.90 18.17 23.59
CA LEU A 304 -20.93 18.71 24.48
C LEU A 304 -22.19 19.14 23.71
N ASN A 305 -22.03 19.79 22.55
CA ASN A 305 -23.14 20.17 21.67
C ASN A 305 -23.91 18.94 21.18
N ARG A 306 -23.21 17.90 20.74
CA ARG A 306 -23.83 16.63 20.34
C ARG A 306 -24.56 15.96 21.49
N LEU A 307 -23.99 16.01 22.70
CA LEU A 307 -24.64 15.47 23.89
C LEU A 307 -25.92 16.26 24.23
N LYS A 308 -25.86 17.60 24.24
CA LYS A 308 -27.04 18.46 24.43
C LYS A 308 -28.12 18.12 23.40
N ALA A 309 -27.76 18.06 22.12
CA ALA A 309 -28.71 17.74 21.05
C ALA A 309 -29.37 16.36 21.24
N LYS A 310 -28.60 15.34 21.64
CA LYS A 310 -29.14 14.01 21.97
C LYS A 310 -30.09 14.05 23.15
N LEU A 311 -29.77 14.79 24.21
CA LEU A 311 -30.63 14.94 25.38
C LEU A 311 -31.94 15.68 25.03
N VAL A 312 -31.86 16.78 24.28
CA VAL A 312 -33.04 17.51 23.77
C VAL A 312 -33.91 16.60 22.90
N GLN A 313 -33.30 15.84 22.00
CA GLN A 313 -34.02 14.89 21.15
C GLN A 313 -34.70 13.79 21.97
N SER A 314 -34.00 13.22 22.97
CA SER A 314 -34.57 12.23 23.87
C SER A 314 -35.74 12.79 24.68
N ALA A 315 -35.61 14.01 25.21
CA ALA A 315 -36.68 14.69 25.92
C ALA A 315 -37.91 14.91 25.03
N THR A 316 -37.69 15.37 23.80
CA THR A 316 -38.75 15.60 22.82
C THR A 316 -39.48 14.31 22.47
N ASN A 317 -38.73 13.24 22.18
CA ASN A 317 -39.29 11.95 21.81
C ASN A 317 -40.10 11.32 22.96
N ASN A 318 -39.65 11.47 24.20
CA ASN A 318 -40.29 10.86 25.36
C ASN A 318 -41.36 11.74 26.02
N SER A 319 -41.42 13.03 25.67
CA SER A 319 -42.30 14.01 26.34
C SER A 319 -43.77 13.58 26.34
N TYR A 320 -44.32 13.17 25.20
CA TYR A 320 -45.74 12.82 25.11
C TYR A 320 -46.07 11.50 25.82
N SER A 321 -45.22 10.47 25.69
CA SER A 321 -45.46 9.18 26.34
C SER A 321 -45.33 9.25 27.86
N LEU A 322 -44.37 10.06 28.36
CA LEU A 322 -44.26 10.38 29.79
C LEU A 322 -45.47 11.16 30.28
N PHE A 323 -45.96 12.16 29.52
CA PHE A 323 -47.18 12.88 29.86
C PHE A 323 -48.39 11.96 30.03
N VAL A 324 -48.66 11.06 29.08
CA VAL A 324 -49.78 10.11 29.18
C VAL A 324 -49.63 9.20 30.41
N SER A 325 -48.42 8.74 30.70
CA SER A 325 -48.16 7.84 31.84
C SER A 325 -48.31 8.55 33.18
N GLN A 326 -47.73 9.76 33.30
CA GLN A 326 -47.79 10.57 34.51
C GLN A 326 -49.20 11.11 34.79
N LEU A 327 -49.95 11.46 33.74
CA LEU A 327 -51.34 11.86 33.91
C LEU A 327 -52.20 10.70 34.41
N ASP A 328 -51.98 9.47 33.92
CA ASP A 328 -52.68 8.30 34.44
C ASP A 328 -52.38 8.06 35.92
N GLU A 329 -51.10 8.12 36.31
CA GLU A 329 -50.69 8.04 37.72
C GLU A 329 -51.37 9.14 38.57
N ALA A 330 -51.40 10.39 38.08
CA ALA A 330 -52.03 11.50 38.78
C ALA A 330 -53.56 11.39 38.89
N LEU A 331 -54.22 10.77 37.89
CA LEU A 331 -55.67 10.53 37.91
C LEU A 331 -56.06 9.34 38.82
N GLN A 332 -55.13 8.41 39.05
CA GLN A 332 -55.31 7.25 39.94
C GLN A 332 -54.91 7.55 41.39
N GLY A 333 -53.92 8.43 41.60
CA GLY A 333 -53.36 8.75 42.91
C GLY A 333 -54.16 9.77 43.73
N ALA A 334 -53.65 10.06 44.93
CA ALA A 334 -54.17 11.09 45.84
C ALA A 334 -53.74 12.52 45.45
N THR A 335 -53.10 12.69 44.29
CA THR A 335 -52.61 13.98 43.80
C THR A 335 -53.79 14.94 43.64
N GLN A 336 -53.68 16.11 44.26
CA GLN A 336 -54.78 17.07 44.38
C GLN A 336 -54.97 17.87 43.08
N LEU A 337 -55.44 17.18 42.03
CA LEU A 337 -55.82 17.82 40.77
C LEU A 337 -57.09 18.64 40.97
N LYS A 338 -57.13 19.87 40.42
CA LYS A 338 -58.29 20.75 40.43
C LYS A 338 -59.33 20.31 39.39
N LEU A 339 -59.86 19.09 39.54
CA LEU A 339 -60.77 18.45 38.61
C LEU A 339 -62.03 17.96 39.32
N GLY A 340 -63.19 18.16 38.70
CA GLY A 340 -64.44 17.54 39.10
C GLY A 340 -64.48 16.02 38.84
N PHE A 341 -65.47 15.33 39.40
CA PHE A 341 -65.64 13.88 39.21
C PHE A 341 -65.75 13.49 37.73
N TYR A 342 -66.65 14.13 36.99
CA TYR A 342 -66.88 13.84 35.57
C TYR A 342 -65.68 14.21 34.70
N GLU A 343 -64.95 15.28 35.03
CA GLU A 343 -63.72 15.67 34.34
C GLU A 343 -62.63 14.61 34.50
N ARG A 344 -62.46 14.10 35.72
CA ARG A 344 -61.52 13.03 36.03
C ARG A 344 -61.86 11.74 35.30
N ASP A 345 -63.12 11.33 35.28
CA ASP A 345 -63.56 10.11 34.60
C ASP A 345 -63.41 10.19 33.07
N THR A 346 -63.73 11.36 32.50
CA THR A 346 -63.51 11.69 31.09
C THR A 346 -62.03 11.59 30.74
N LEU A 347 -61.15 12.21 31.53
CA LEU A 347 -59.70 12.16 31.30
C LEU A 347 -59.13 10.76 31.48
N LYS A 348 -59.62 9.95 32.44
CA LYS A 348 -59.21 8.54 32.59
C LYS A 348 -59.54 7.74 31.33
N THR A 349 -60.74 7.92 30.80
CA THR A 349 -61.17 7.24 29.57
C THR A 349 -60.29 7.63 28.38
N ILE A 350 -60.02 8.92 28.18
CA ILE A 350 -59.16 9.40 27.08
C ILE A 350 -57.71 8.91 27.29
N THR A 351 -57.19 8.98 28.51
CA THR A 351 -55.81 8.54 28.84
C THR A 351 -55.64 7.04 28.57
N GLY A 352 -56.61 6.21 28.96
CA GLY A 352 -56.61 4.78 28.64
C GLY A 352 -56.58 4.51 27.13
N MET A 353 -57.37 5.25 26.34
CA MET A 353 -57.31 5.17 24.88
C MET A 353 -55.95 5.63 24.32
N MET A 354 -55.35 6.67 24.88
CA MET A 354 -54.03 7.16 24.44
C MET A 354 -52.89 6.22 24.81
N LYS A 355 -52.98 5.46 25.91
CA LYS A 355 -52.02 4.40 26.23
C LYS A 355 -52.04 3.28 25.18
N ILE A 356 -53.23 2.80 24.81
CA ILE A 356 -53.40 1.81 23.73
C ILE A 356 -52.88 2.38 22.41
N TYR A 357 -53.17 3.65 22.12
CA TYR A 357 -52.67 4.32 20.92
C TYR A 357 -51.12 4.36 20.87
N LEU A 358 -50.46 4.64 22.00
CA LEU A 358 -48.99 4.65 22.09
C LEU A 358 -48.39 3.25 21.86
N GLU A 359 -49.00 2.22 22.42
CA GLU A 359 -48.60 0.82 22.19
C GLU A 359 -48.72 0.45 20.71
N MET A 360 -49.85 0.78 20.09
CA MET A 360 -50.07 0.58 18.66
C MET A 360 -49.07 1.39 17.82
N SER A 361 -48.79 2.63 18.16
CA SER A 361 -47.78 3.44 17.44
C SER A 361 -46.38 2.82 17.52
N GLY A 362 -46.02 2.22 18.66
CA GLY A 362 -44.78 1.46 18.80
C GLY A 362 -44.74 0.25 17.86
N GLN A 363 -45.82 -0.52 17.80
CA GLN A 363 -45.95 -1.65 16.88
C GLN A 363 -45.90 -1.20 15.41
N GLU A 364 -46.54 -0.09 15.06
CA GLU A 364 -46.49 0.52 13.72
C GLU A 364 -45.05 0.79 13.29
N GLN A 365 -44.23 1.39 14.16
CA GLN A 365 -42.82 1.64 13.85
C GLN A 365 -42.02 0.35 13.64
N THR A 366 -42.26 -0.68 14.47
CA THR A 366 -41.59 -1.98 14.28
C THR A 366 -41.97 -2.61 12.93
N LEU A 367 -43.24 -2.47 12.53
CA LEU A 367 -43.73 -2.98 11.26
C LEU A 367 -43.11 -2.22 10.08
N ILE A 368 -43.11 -0.89 10.12
CA ILE A 368 -42.46 -0.02 9.12
C ILE A 368 -40.97 -0.38 8.95
N LYS A 369 -40.25 -0.58 10.07
CA LYS A 369 -38.84 -0.98 10.03
C LYS A 369 -38.67 -2.34 9.36
N SER A 370 -39.45 -3.33 9.77
CA SER A 370 -39.38 -4.68 9.19
C SER A 370 -39.74 -4.71 7.70
N LEU A 371 -40.64 -3.83 7.26
CA LEU A 371 -41.03 -3.65 5.87
C LEU A 371 -39.88 -3.01 5.07
N GLY A 372 -39.20 -2.02 5.64
CA GLY A 372 -37.97 -1.46 5.07
C GLY A 372 -36.86 -2.48 4.89
N GLU A 373 -36.64 -3.34 5.89
CA GLU A 373 -35.68 -4.45 5.82
C GLU A 373 -36.05 -5.46 4.72
N ALA A 374 -37.32 -5.86 4.64
CA ALA A 374 -37.80 -6.77 3.59
C ALA A 374 -37.62 -6.18 2.17
N ARG A 375 -37.91 -4.89 1.98
CA ARG A 375 -37.69 -4.18 0.70
C ARG A 375 -36.22 -4.14 0.33
N ASN A 376 -35.32 -3.88 1.29
CA ASN A 376 -33.89 -3.91 1.06
C ASN A 376 -33.39 -5.30 0.65
N THR A 377 -33.86 -6.36 1.32
CA THR A 377 -33.56 -7.75 0.97
C THR A 377 -34.01 -8.08 -0.45
N LEU A 378 -35.25 -7.73 -0.81
CA LEU A 378 -35.76 -7.92 -2.16
C LEU A 378 -34.89 -7.20 -3.21
N GLN A 379 -34.49 -5.95 -2.94
CA GLN A 379 -33.63 -5.19 -3.84
C GLN A 379 -32.25 -5.84 -4.01
N GLN A 380 -31.65 -6.35 -2.93
CA GLN A 380 -30.37 -7.07 -2.97
C GLN A 380 -30.50 -8.37 -3.78
N GLN A 381 -31.56 -9.14 -3.56
CA GLN A 381 -31.83 -10.37 -4.31
C GLN A 381 -32.05 -10.10 -5.79
N GLN A 382 -32.83 -9.08 -6.16
CA GLN A 382 -33.02 -8.68 -7.55
C GLN A 382 -31.71 -8.23 -8.21
N LYS A 383 -30.83 -7.55 -7.46
CA LYS A 383 -29.50 -7.19 -7.96
C LYS A 383 -28.65 -8.43 -8.21
N TRP A 384 -28.62 -9.35 -7.25
CA TRP A 384 -27.90 -10.62 -7.38
C TRP A 384 -28.43 -11.45 -8.55
N LEU A 385 -29.75 -11.44 -8.79
CA LEU A 385 -30.36 -12.14 -9.92
C LEU A 385 -29.79 -11.61 -11.23
N ARG A 386 -29.75 -10.28 -11.40
CA ARG A 386 -29.19 -9.66 -12.61
C ARG A 386 -27.71 -10.02 -12.80
N GLU A 387 -26.93 -10.03 -11.72
CA GLU A 387 -25.51 -10.40 -11.77
C GLU A 387 -25.31 -11.87 -12.17
N CYS A 388 -26.05 -12.79 -11.56
CA CYS A 388 -26.01 -14.21 -11.91
C CYS A 388 -26.48 -14.46 -13.34
N THR A 389 -27.57 -13.80 -13.78
CA THR A 389 -28.04 -13.89 -15.17
C THR A 389 -26.98 -13.36 -16.15
N ALA A 390 -26.32 -12.23 -15.84
CA ALA A 390 -25.27 -11.68 -16.68
C ALA A 390 -24.04 -12.60 -16.76
N LYS A 391 -23.64 -13.22 -15.65
CA LYS A 391 -22.56 -14.22 -15.61
C LYS A 391 -22.91 -15.46 -16.45
N LEU A 392 -24.13 -15.97 -16.31
CA LEU A 392 -24.60 -17.10 -17.12
C LEU A 392 -24.57 -16.77 -18.61
N GLN A 393 -25.13 -15.61 -19.02
CA GLN A 393 -25.08 -15.14 -20.41
C GLN A 393 -23.65 -14.98 -20.93
N HIS A 394 -22.73 -14.51 -20.08
CA HIS A 394 -21.32 -14.42 -20.43
C HIS A 394 -20.70 -15.81 -20.69
N TYR A 395 -20.99 -16.81 -19.85
CA TYR A 395 -20.52 -18.18 -20.06
C TYR A 395 -21.12 -18.80 -21.33
N GLU A 396 -22.42 -18.60 -21.57
CA GLU A 396 -23.10 -19.07 -22.78
C GLU A 396 -22.52 -18.46 -24.08
N ARG A 397 -22.04 -17.20 -24.03
CA ARG A 397 -21.39 -16.55 -25.19
C ARG A 397 -19.91 -16.92 -25.34
N SER A 398 -19.16 -16.96 -24.23
CA SER A 398 -17.71 -17.16 -24.25
C SER A 398 -17.31 -18.61 -24.55
N ASN A 399 -18.03 -19.61 -24.03
CA ASN A 399 -17.68 -21.01 -24.23
C ASN A 399 -17.69 -21.45 -25.71
N PRO A 400 -18.70 -21.10 -26.53
CA PRO A 400 -18.66 -21.35 -27.97
C PRO A 400 -17.48 -20.67 -28.68
N GLN A 401 -17.14 -19.44 -28.29
CA GLN A 401 -16.01 -18.69 -28.87
C GLN A 401 -14.67 -19.37 -28.53
N LEU A 402 -14.48 -19.81 -27.28
CA LEU A 402 -13.29 -20.55 -26.87
C LEU A 402 -13.18 -21.90 -27.59
N ARG A 403 -14.30 -22.61 -27.79
CA ARG A 403 -14.33 -23.85 -28.59
C ARG A 403 -13.97 -23.60 -30.05
N GLN A 404 -14.48 -22.52 -30.63
CA GLN A 404 -14.15 -22.13 -32.00
C GLN A 404 -12.67 -21.73 -32.14
N SER A 405 -12.14 -20.92 -31.21
CA SER A 405 -10.72 -20.57 -31.15
C SER A 405 -9.83 -21.81 -30.99
N ASN A 406 -10.22 -22.77 -30.16
CA ASN A 406 -9.49 -24.04 -30.02
C ASN A 406 -9.47 -24.85 -31.32
N LYS A 407 -10.58 -24.85 -32.07
CA LYS A 407 -10.65 -25.51 -33.38
C LYS A 407 -9.71 -24.83 -34.38
N GLU A 408 -9.72 -23.51 -34.45
CA GLU A 408 -8.84 -22.73 -35.34
C GLU A 408 -7.36 -22.94 -35.02
N LEU A 409 -6.98 -22.89 -33.73
CA LEU A 409 -5.61 -23.16 -33.28
C LEU A 409 -5.18 -24.61 -33.56
N ALA A 410 -6.10 -25.58 -33.47
CA ALA A 410 -5.82 -26.97 -33.81
C ALA A 410 -5.61 -27.16 -35.32
N GLU A 411 -6.44 -26.52 -36.15
CA GLU A 411 -6.26 -26.49 -37.60
C GLU A 411 -4.94 -25.80 -38.01
N GLU A 412 -4.60 -24.70 -37.35
CA GLU A 412 -3.31 -24.01 -37.53
C GLU A 412 -2.13 -24.92 -37.15
N ASN A 413 -2.23 -25.63 -36.02
CA ASN A 413 -1.20 -26.59 -35.61
C ASN A 413 -0.99 -27.72 -36.63
N GLU A 414 -2.06 -28.25 -37.21
CA GLU A 414 -1.93 -29.27 -38.26
C GLU A 414 -1.30 -28.68 -39.54
N ARG A 415 -1.62 -27.44 -39.91
CA ARG A 415 -0.94 -26.74 -41.03
C ARG A 415 0.54 -26.51 -40.75
N LEU A 416 0.90 -26.00 -39.57
CA LEU A 416 2.29 -25.78 -39.15
C LEU A 416 3.08 -27.08 -39.13
N LYS A 417 2.48 -28.18 -38.69
CA LYS A 417 3.08 -29.52 -38.67
C LYS A 417 3.33 -30.09 -40.07
N LEU A 418 2.38 -29.91 -41.00
CA LEU A 418 2.57 -30.30 -42.39
C LEU A 418 3.70 -29.48 -43.04
N ASN A 419 3.70 -28.16 -42.82
CA ASN A 419 4.76 -27.28 -43.32
C ASN A 419 6.13 -27.60 -42.69
N SER A 420 6.18 -27.88 -41.38
CA SER A 420 7.44 -28.21 -40.69
C SER A 420 8.02 -29.56 -41.11
N LYS A 421 7.18 -30.54 -41.45
CA LYS A 421 7.60 -31.82 -42.05
C LYS A 421 8.18 -31.62 -43.45
N SER A 422 7.52 -30.80 -44.28
CA SER A 422 8.02 -30.44 -45.61
C SER A 422 9.38 -29.74 -45.51
N VAL A 423 9.47 -28.71 -44.65
CA VAL A 423 10.71 -27.95 -44.35
C VAL A 423 11.82 -28.83 -43.76
N GLY A 424 11.47 -29.80 -42.90
CA GLY A 424 12.42 -30.76 -42.34
C GLY A 424 13.03 -31.69 -43.38
N SER A 425 12.23 -32.15 -44.34
CA SER A 425 12.69 -32.93 -45.50
C SER A 425 13.63 -32.10 -46.37
N SER A 426 13.25 -30.85 -46.70
CA SER A 426 14.09 -29.92 -47.48
C SER A 426 15.41 -29.59 -46.78
N ARG A 427 15.41 -29.40 -45.45
CA ARG A 427 16.63 -29.24 -44.65
C ARG A 427 17.54 -30.47 -44.71
N SER A 428 16.97 -31.66 -44.53
CA SER A 428 17.75 -32.91 -44.57
C SER A 428 18.44 -33.08 -45.92
N ASN A 429 17.73 -32.81 -47.01
CA ASN A 429 18.28 -32.85 -48.35
C ASN A 429 19.39 -31.80 -48.56
N ALA A 430 19.20 -30.57 -48.08
CA ALA A 430 20.22 -29.51 -48.17
C ALA A 430 21.48 -29.83 -47.33
N LEU A 431 21.32 -30.39 -46.12
CA LEU A 431 22.44 -30.85 -45.30
C LEU A 431 23.18 -32.01 -45.95
N TYR A 432 22.44 -32.99 -46.49
CA TYR A 432 23.02 -34.11 -47.22
C TYR A 432 23.85 -33.64 -48.41
N VAL A 433 23.32 -32.71 -49.22
CA VAL A 433 24.04 -32.08 -50.32
C VAL A 433 25.28 -31.36 -49.80
N SER A 434 25.19 -30.59 -48.71
CA SER A 434 26.35 -29.89 -48.14
C SER A 434 27.45 -30.82 -47.63
N LEU A 435 27.09 -31.95 -47.00
CA LEU A 435 28.04 -32.92 -46.45
C LEU A 435 28.71 -33.73 -47.57
N PHE A 436 27.95 -34.19 -48.57
CA PHE A 436 28.51 -34.97 -49.68
C PHE A 436 29.33 -34.10 -50.63
N VAL A 437 28.87 -32.88 -50.96
CA VAL A 437 29.62 -31.95 -51.81
C VAL A 437 30.84 -31.39 -51.08
N GLY A 438 30.70 -31.04 -49.79
CA GLY A 438 31.81 -30.56 -48.97
C GLY A 438 32.89 -31.61 -48.72
N ALA A 439 32.51 -32.87 -48.46
CA ALA A 439 33.45 -33.98 -48.36
C ALA A 439 34.19 -34.24 -49.69
N SER A 440 33.50 -34.07 -50.82
CA SER A 440 34.11 -34.18 -52.16
C SER A 440 35.10 -33.04 -52.46
N ALA A 441 34.82 -31.83 -51.95
CA ALA A 441 35.71 -30.67 -52.05
C ALA A 441 36.96 -30.81 -51.15
N LEU A 442 36.82 -31.39 -49.96
CA LEU A 442 37.95 -31.68 -49.06
C LEU A 442 38.82 -32.83 -49.58
N ALA A 443 38.21 -33.88 -50.14
CA ALA A 443 38.95 -34.98 -50.77
C ALA A 443 39.77 -34.52 -52.00
N SER A 444 39.29 -33.51 -52.74
CA SER A 444 40.05 -32.90 -53.84
C SER A 444 41.14 -31.94 -53.36
N ALA A 445 41.01 -31.30 -52.18
CA ALA A 445 42.07 -30.48 -51.59
C ALA A 445 43.26 -31.31 -51.08
N SER A 446 43.06 -32.54 -50.62
CA SER A 446 44.13 -33.48 -50.23
C SER A 446 44.95 -34.03 -51.40
N ILE A 447 44.49 -33.85 -52.65
CA ILE A 447 45.19 -34.32 -53.87
C ILE A 447 46.14 -33.23 -54.43
N ILE A 448 46.15 -32.02 -53.86
CA ILE A 448 46.92 -30.86 -54.37
C ILE A 448 48.46 -31.00 -54.13
N GLY A 449 48.93 -32.08 -53.51
CA GLY A 449 50.36 -32.39 -53.36
C GLY A 449 51.07 -32.93 -54.61
N SER A 450 50.35 -33.30 -55.68
CA SER A 450 50.98 -33.88 -56.86
C SER A 450 50.18 -33.56 -58.13
N LEU A 451 50.75 -32.69 -58.98
CA LEU A 451 50.52 -32.47 -60.42
C LEU A 451 50.09 -31.04 -60.83
N VAL A 452 50.62 -30.67 -61.99
CA VAL A 452 50.68 -29.36 -62.63
C VAL A 452 49.29 -28.75 -62.89
N VAL A 453 49.20 -27.44 -62.62
CA VAL A 453 48.01 -26.58 -62.50
C VAL A 453 47.13 -26.54 -63.77
N SER A 454 45.84 -26.86 -63.63
CA SER A 454 44.78 -26.41 -64.56
C SER A 454 43.75 -25.57 -63.81
N PRO A 455 43.40 -24.36 -64.29
CA PRO A 455 42.39 -23.47 -63.67
C PRO A 455 41.00 -24.10 -63.47
N LEU A 456 40.66 -25.13 -64.26
CA LEU A 456 39.38 -25.85 -64.17
C LEU A 456 39.16 -26.57 -62.83
N TYR A 457 40.21 -27.05 -62.16
CA TYR A 457 40.09 -27.72 -60.85
C TYR A 457 39.85 -26.73 -59.70
N PHE A 458 40.39 -25.52 -59.79
CA PHE A 458 40.07 -24.43 -58.86
C PHE A 458 38.64 -23.90 -59.06
N ALA A 459 38.16 -23.84 -60.31
CA ALA A 459 36.77 -23.49 -60.60
C ALA A 459 35.80 -24.54 -60.05
N LEU A 460 36.08 -25.84 -60.20
CA LEU A 460 35.24 -26.90 -59.66
C LEU A 460 35.20 -26.87 -58.13
N SER A 461 36.35 -26.79 -57.46
CA SER A 461 36.41 -26.71 -55.99
C SER A 461 35.75 -25.43 -55.46
N GLY A 462 35.90 -24.29 -56.15
CA GLY A 462 35.22 -23.03 -55.83
C GLY A 462 33.70 -23.12 -55.96
N VAL A 463 33.18 -23.74 -57.03
CA VAL A 463 31.74 -23.96 -57.24
C VAL A 463 31.16 -24.92 -56.19
N LEU A 464 31.88 -25.99 -55.86
CA LEU A 464 31.45 -26.95 -54.82
C LEU A 464 31.48 -26.31 -53.42
N ALA A 465 32.46 -25.47 -53.11
CA ALA A 465 32.50 -24.70 -51.86
C ALA A 465 31.33 -23.70 -51.77
N LEU A 466 31.03 -22.97 -52.85
CA LEU A 466 29.86 -22.09 -52.95
C LEU A 466 28.55 -22.86 -52.77
N ALA A 467 28.40 -24.00 -53.44
CA ALA A 467 27.22 -24.87 -53.30
C ALA A 467 27.05 -25.38 -51.86
N THR A 468 28.16 -25.66 -51.17
CA THR A 468 28.16 -26.07 -49.76
C THR A 468 27.69 -24.93 -48.85
N VAL A 469 28.23 -23.71 -49.04
CA VAL A 469 27.84 -22.52 -48.25
C VAL A 469 26.37 -22.16 -48.48
N ILE A 470 25.89 -22.21 -49.73
CA ILE A 470 24.48 -21.95 -50.07
C ILE A 470 23.59 -23.02 -49.42
N SER A 471 23.94 -24.30 -49.56
CA SER A 471 23.15 -25.40 -49.00
C SER A 471 23.12 -25.37 -47.46
N LEU A 472 24.24 -25.03 -46.82
CA LEU A 472 24.31 -24.84 -45.37
C LEU A 472 23.47 -23.64 -44.92
N THR A 473 23.53 -22.52 -45.65
CA THR A 473 22.70 -21.33 -45.36
C THR A 473 21.22 -21.67 -45.46
N VAL A 474 20.81 -22.37 -46.52
CA VAL A 474 19.43 -22.84 -46.71
C VAL A 474 19.01 -23.81 -45.60
N ALA A 475 19.89 -24.73 -45.18
CA ALA A 475 19.63 -25.64 -44.07
C ALA A 475 19.45 -24.91 -42.73
N VAL A 476 20.22 -23.86 -42.47
CA VAL A 476 20.09 -23.00 -41.28
C VAL A 476 18.77 -22.22 -41.31
N VAL A 477 18.41 -21.64 -42.45
CA VAL A 477 17.10 -20.95 -42.62
C VAL A 477 15.94 -21.91 -42.34
N TYR A 478 15.97 -23.11 -42.91
CA TYR A 478 14.95 -24.12 -42.64
C TYR A 478 14.98 -24.65 -41.21
N HIS A 479 16.13 -24.66 -40.52
CA HIS A 479 16.20 -24.94 -39.09
C HIS A 479 15.45 -23.89 -38.28
N PHE A 480 15.66 -22.61 -38.55
CA PHE A 480 14.96 -21.52 -37.87
C PHE A 480 13.45 -21.53 -38.17
N GLN A 481 13.05 -21.80 -39.42
CA GLN A 481 11.63 -21.93 -39.78
C GLN A 481 10.96 -23.10 -39.06
N LYS A 482 11.62 -24.27 -38.98
CA LYS A 482 11.12 -25.42 -38.23
C LYS A 482 11.02 -25.12 -36.73
N SER A 483 12.06 -24.53 -36.14
CA SER A 483 12.05 -24.16 -34.71
C SER A 483 10.98 -23.11 -34.39
N SER A 484 10.74 -22.16 -35.28
CA SER A 484 9.66 -21.18 -35.15
C SER A 484 8.28 -21.85 -35.21
N ALA A 485 8.08 -22.80 -36.13
CA ALA A 485 6.84 -23.56 -36.23
C ALA A 485 6.61 -24.43 -34.97
N ASP A 486 7.64 -25.12 -34.48
CA ASP A 486 7.56 -25.93 -33.25
C ASP A 486 7.23 -25.07 -32.02
N ASN A 487 7.83 -23.87 -31.91
CA ASN A 487 7.54 -22.92 -30.84
C ASN A 487 6.10 -22.35 -30.93
N GLN A 488 5.61 -22.05 -32.14
CA GLN A 488 4.23 -21.62 -32.34
C GLN A 488 3.24 -22.73 -31.99
N MET A 489 3.51 -23.97 -32.39
CA MET A 489 2.70 -25.13 -32.04
C MET A 489 2.64 -25.35 -30.51
N ALA A 490 3.77 -25.21 -29.82
CA ALA A 490 3.82 -25.31 -28.35
C ALA A 490 2.99 -24.21 -27.66
N ARG A 491 3.05 -22.97 -28.18
CA ARG A 491 2.21 -21.86 -27.69
C ARG A 491 0.73 -22.13 -27.92
N ASN A 492 0.35 -22.55 -29.13
CA ASN A 492 -1.02 -22.89 -29.48
C ASN A 492 -1.56 -24.04 -28.62
N ALA A 493 -0.76 -25.10 -28.38
CA ALA A 493 -1.13 -26.20 -27.49
C ALA A 493 -1.39 -25.73 -26.05
N LYS A 494 -0.56 -24.82 -25.52
CA LYS A 494 -0.76 -24.22 -24.19
C LYS A 494 -2.04 -23.39 -24.15
N THR A 495 -2.32 -22.59 -25.17
CA THR A 495 -3.56 -21.79 -25.28
C THR A 495 -4.80 -22.69 -25.34
N ILE A 496 -4.76 -23.76 -26.14
CA ILE A 496 -5.86 -24.73 -26.23
C ILE A 496 -6.15 -25.38 -24.86
N SER A 497 -5.10 -25.82 -24.15
CA SER A 497 -5.24 -26.39 -22.80
C SER A 497 -5.87 -25.39 -21.83
N THR A 498 -5.38 -24.14 -21.84
CA THR A 498 -5.91 -23.07 -20.97
C THR A 498 -7.39 -22.79 -21.27
N ASN A 499 -7.75 -22.73 -22.56
CA ASN A 499 -9.13 -22.55 -22.98
C ASN A 499 -10.02 -23.75 -22.59
N GLN A 500 -9.51 -24.99 -22.65
CA GLN A 500 -10.25 -26.18 -22.21
C GLN A 500 -10.55 -26.13 -20.70
N ASP A 501 -9.56 -25.75 -19.88
CA ASP A 501 -9.76 -25.57 -18.43
C ASP A 501 -10.79 -24.48 -18.14
N LEU A 502 -10.74 -23.36 -18.86
CA LEU A 502 -11.72 -22.28 -18.74
C LEU A 502 -13.13 -22.74 -19.14
N ILE A 503 -13.27 -23.48 -20.25
CA ILE A 503 -14.57 -24.02 -20.68
C ILE A 503 -15.15 -24.95 -19.61
N LEU A 504 -14.35 -25.86 -19.05
CA LEU A 504 -14.80 -26.78 -18.00
C LEU A 504 -15.26 -26.02 -16.74
N LYS A 505 -14.49 -25.00 -16.34
CA LYS A 505 -14.84 -24.14 -15.21
C LYS A 505 -16.13 -23.37 -15.47
N HIS A 506 -16.22 -22.68 -16.61
CA HIS A 506 -17.42 -21.93 -17.00
C HIS A 506 -18.65 -22.83 -17.11
N SER A 507 -18.51 -24.06 -17.64
CA SER A 507 -19.62 -25.01 -17.73
C SER A 507 -20.12 -25.42 -16.35
N ARG A 508 -19.22 -25.79 -15.42
CA ARG A 508 -19.63 -26.14 -14.05
C ARG A 508 -20.33 -24.97 -13.34
N GLU A 509 -19.76 -23.76 -13.44
CA GLU A 509 -20.36 -22.58 -12.84
C GLU A 509 -21.67 -22.18 -13.52
N ALA A 510 -21.81 -22.38 -14.83
CA ALA A 510 -23.06 -22.14 -15.55
C ALA A 510 -24.16 -23.12 -15.12
N ASP A 511 -23.82 -24.39 -14.94
CA ASP A 511 -24.76 -25.43 -14.48
C ASP A 511 -25.22 -25.11 -13.04
N GLU A 512 -24.30 -24.77 -12.13
CA GLU A 512 -24.63 -24.33 -10.76
C GLU A 512 -25.53 -23.08 -10.73
N LEU A 513 -25.24 -22.11 -11.60
CA LEU A 513 -26.08 -20.92 -11.75
C LEU A 513 -27.48 -21.27 -12.27
N ARG A 514 -27.58 -22.17 -13.24
CA ARG A 514 -28.82 -22.52 -13.93
C ARG A 514 -29.72 -23.45 -13.12
N GLU A 515 -29.15 -24.46 -12.47
CA GLU A 515 -29.90 -25.54 -11.82
C GLU A 515 -30.23 -25.24 -10.35
N HIS A 516 -29.44 -24.41 -9.68
CA HIS A 516 -29.61 -24.12 -8.25
C HIS A 516 -29.78 -22.63 -7.98
N THR A 517 -28.76 -21.82 -8.31
CA THR A 517 -28.69 -20.44 -7.83
C THR A 517 -29.83 -19.55 -8.35
N LEU A 518 -30.13 -19.59 -9.66
CA LEU A 518 -31.20 -18.77 -10.25
C LEU A 518 -32.61 -19.24 -9.81
N PRO A 519 -32.93 -20.55 -9.80
CA PRO A 519 -34.20 -21.04 -9.25
C PRO A 519 -34.43 -20.63 -7.79
N ASP A 520 -33.45 -20.87 -6.91
CA ASP A 520 -33.55 -20.58 -5.47
C ASP A 520 -33.73 -19.07 -5.24
N LEU A 521 -32.99 -18.25 -5.99
CA LEU A 521 -33.09 -16.80 -5.89
C LEU A 521 -34.44 -16.27 -6.39
N ASN A 522 -35.00 -16.84 -7.46
CA ASN A 522 -36.34 -16.49 -7.93
C ASN A 522 -37.42 -16.86 -6.92
N LEU A 523 -37.29 -18.02 -6.26
CA LEU A 523 -38.21 -18.45 -5.20
C LEU A 523 -38.13 -17.49 -4.00
N SER A 524 -36.93 -17.13 -3.56
CA SER A 524 -36.72 -16.20 -2.46
C SER A 524 -37.22 -14.77 -2.76
N ILE A 525 -37.12 -14.32 -4.02
CA ILE A 525 -37.70 -13.05 -4.50
C ILE A 525 -39.23 -13.09 -4.42
N ALA A 526 -39.85 -14.20 -4.83
CA ALA A 526 -41.31 -14.36 -4.76
C ALA A 526 -41.80 -14.38 -3.30
N GLU A 527 -41.11 -15.09 -2.42
CA GLU A 527 -41.39 -15.11 -0.98
C GLU A 527 -41.25 -13.72 -0.35
N SER A 528 -40.16 -13.01 -0.63
CA SER A 528 -39.92 -11.65 -0.13
C SER A 528 -40.99 -10.68 -0.62
N SER A 529 -41.43 -10.81 -1.87
CA SER A 529 -42.51 -9.99 -2.44
C SER A 529 -43.85 -10.26 -1.76
N ARG A 530 -44.18 -11.53 -1.47
CA ARG A 530 -45.38 -11.91 -0.72
C ARG A 530 -45.36 -11.34 0.70
N LEU A 531 -44.24 -11.49 1.41
CA LEU A 531 -44.07 -10.97 2.77
C LEU A 531 -44.22 -9.45 2.84
N ILE A 532 -43.71 -8.72 1.84
CA ILE A 532 -43.91 -7.27 1.73
C ILE A 532 -45.41 -6.95 1.60
N GLY A 533 -46.13 -7.66 0.72
CA GLY A 533 -47.57 -7.47 0.56
C GLY A 533 -48.38 -7.73 1.83
N GLU A 534 -48.03 -8.79 2.56
CA GLU A 534 -48.67 -9.12 3.86
C GLU A 534 -48.42 -8.03 4.90
N LYS A 535 -47.17 -7.55 5.03
CA LYS A 535 -46.82 -6.46 5.95
C LYS A 535 -47.45 -5.13 5.57
N GLU A 536 -47.65 -4.86 4.29
CA GLU A 536 -48.34 -3.65 3.81
C GLU A 536 -49.83 -3.66 4.18
N ILE A 537 -50.49 -4.82 4.08
CA ILE A 537 -51.88 -5.00 4.52
C ILE A 537 -51.97 -4.82 6.04
N GLU A 538 -51.13 -5.51 6.80
CA GLU A 538 -51.06 -5.40 8.26
C GLU A 538 -50.86 -3.94 8.70
N LEU A 539 -49.97 -3.21 8.03
CA LEU A 539 -49.70 -1.79 8.34
C LEU A 539 -50.93 -0.92 8.12
N LYS A 540 -51.66 -1.16 7.03
CA LYS A 540 -52.87 -0.42 6.70
C LYS A 540 -53.99 -0.70 7.70
N GLU A 541 -54.20 -1.96 8.06
CA GLU A 541 -55.20 -2.35 9.07
C GLU A 541 -54.88 -1.71 10.41
N HIS A 542 -53.60 -1.73 10.80
CA HIS A 542 -53.13 -1.11 12.04
C HIS A 542 -53.35 0.40 12.07
N GLN A 543 -53.04 1.10 10.97
CA GLN A 543 -53.29 2.53 10.81
C GLN A 543 -54.79 2.90 10.90
N VAL A 544 -55.66 2.08 10.30
CA VAL A 544 -57.13 2.28 10.38
C VAL A 544 -57.62 2.11 11.82
N ALA A 545 -57.16 1.08 12.53
CA ALA A 545 -57.51 0.85 13.92
C ALA A 545 -57.05 2.02 14.83
N MET A 546 -55.85 2.55 14.61
CA MET A 546 -55.35 3.74 15.31
C MET A 546 -56.19 5.00 15.03
N GLN A 547 -56.64 5.21 13.79
CA GLN A 547 -57.53 6.33 13.44
C GLN A 547 -58.89 6.21 14.11
N HIS A 548 -59.48 5.01 14.13
CA HIS A 548 -60.76 4.76 14.81
C HIS A 548 -60.65 5.00 16.32
N LEU A 549 -59.57 4.55 16.96
CA LEU A 549 -59.30 4.79 18.38
C LEU A 549 -59.18 6.29 18.69
N LEU A 550 -58.48 7.05 17.84
CA LEU A 550 -58.37 8.50 17.99
C LEU A 550 -59.71 9.21 17.84
N ALA A 551 -60.50 8.85 16.82
CA ALA A 551 -61.83 9.41 16.61
C ALA A 551 -62.74 9.13 17.82
N LYS A 552 -62.64 7.93 18.41
CA LYS A 552 -63.36 7.60 19.65
C LYS A 552 -62.92 8.51 20.80
N ALA A 553 -61.61 8.69 21.02
CA ALA A 553 -61.08 9.55 22.07
C ALA A 553 -61.50 11.03 21.92
N GLN A 554 -61.54 11.54 20.69
CA GLN A 554 -61.97 12.92 20.40
C GLN A 554 -63.45 13.16 20.72
N ASN A 555 -64.29 12.13 20.64
CA ASN A 555 -65.73 12.20 20.89
C ASN A 555 -66.11 11.93 22.36
N VAL A 556 -65.14 11.63 23.22
CA VAL A 556 -65.37 11.53 24.67
C VAL A 556 -65.59 12.95 25.24
N ASN A 557 -66.80 13.20 25.73
CA ASN A 557 -67.27 14.47 26.29
C ASN A 557 -67.81 14.27 27.72
N GLN A 558 -67.78 15.33 28.53
CA GLN A 558 -68.17 15.36 29.96
C GLN A 558 -69.59 14.82 30.26
N PHE A 559 -70.46 14.66 29.26
CA PHE A 559 -71.89 14.39 29.43
C PHE A 559 -72.34 12.95 29.16
N ASN A 560 -71.47 12.01 28.80
CA ASN A 560 -71.89 10.62 28.54
C ASN A 560 -71.66 9.70 29.74
N GLY A 561 -72.50 9.85 30.76
CA GLY A 561 -72.72 8.84 31.81
C GLY A 561 -73.59 7.67 31.34
N ALA A 562 -73.27 7.06 30.20
CA ALA A 562 -73.93 5.84 29.74
C ALA A 562 -72.89 4.72 29.66
N ALA A 563 -72.99 3.79 30.60
CA ALA A 563 -72.19 2.57 30.66
C ALA A 563 -72.27 1.81 29.33
N PHE A 564 -71.13 1.69 28.64
CA PHE A 564 -70.97 0.70 27.57
C PHE A 564 -70.34 -0.57 28.19
N PRO A 565 -71.04 -1.71 28.18
CA PRO A 565 -70.44 -2.97 28.61
C PRO A 565 -69.48 -3.46 27.52
N PHE A 566 -68.18 -3.46 27.81
CA PHE A 566 -67.11 -3.80 26.86
C PHE A 566 -66.66 -5.27 26.94
N PHE A 567 -67.26 -6.12 27.77
CA PHE A 567 -67.01 -7.57 27.76
C PHE A 567 -68.26 -8.39 28.10
N SER A 568 -69.08 -8.67 27.08
CA SER A 568 -69.96 -9.84 27.09
C SER A 568 -69.80 -10.51 25.72
N GLY A 569 -69.10 -11.64 25.72
CA GLY A 569 -68.67 -12.34 24.52
C GLY A 569 -69.83 -12.80 23.65
N THR A 570 -69.64 -12.66 22.33
CA THR A 570 -70.46 -13.34 21.32
C THR A 570 -69.58 -14.27 20.53
N TYR A 571 -69.43 -15.51 21.02
CA TYR A 571 -69.50 -16.66 20.13
C TYR A 571 -70.98 -16.86 19.81
N SER A 572 -71.43 -16.37 18.65
CA SER A 572 -72.74 -16.75 18.10
C SER A 572 -72.60 -18.11 17.42
N VAL A 573 -72.73 -19.18 18.21
CA VAL A 573 -73.15 -20.47 17.67
C VAL A 573 -74.63 -20.33 17.32
N HIS A 574 -74.98 -20.73 16.10
CA HIS A 574 -76.35 -20.90 15.64
C HIS A 574 -77.16 -21.73 16.65
N SER A 575 -78.14 -21.12 17.31
CA SER A 575 -79.29 -21.83 17.86
C SER A 575 -80.53 -21.36 17.10
N MET A 576 -80.90 -22.15 16.08
CA MET A 576 -82.24 -22.06 15.50
C MET A 576 -83.29 -22.36 16.58
N PRO A 577 -84.48 -21.74 16.51
CA PRO A 577 -85.59 -22.12 17.37
C PRO A 577 -86.12 -23.48 16.93
N VAL A 578 -85.87 -24.52 17.73
CA VAL A 578 -86.56 -25.80 17.60
C VAL A 578 -87.88 -25.69 18.34
N THR A 579 -88.97 -25.48 17.59
CA THR A 579 -90.32 -25.79 18.03
C THR A 579 -90.56 -27.29 17.89
N PRO A 580 -90.94 -28.02 18.94
CA PRO A 580 -91.29 -29.44 18.82
C PRO A 580 -92.68 -29.61 18.17
N SER A 581 -92.73 -30.37 17.07
CA SER A 581 -93.95 -30.81 16.40
C SER A 581 -94.59 -31.99 17.15
N ALA A 582 -95.56 -31.71 18.03
CA ALA A 582 -96.52 -32.71 18.51
C ALA A 582 -97.85 -32.02 18.92
N PRO A 583 -99.02 -32.64 18.67
CA PRO A 583 -100.31 -31.97 18.72
C PRO A 583 -100.89 -31.81 20.14
N VAL A 584 -101.80 -30.84 20.24
CA VAL A 584 -102.57 -30.42 21.43
C VAL A 584 -103.42 -31.57 22.00
N LEU A 585 -103.42 -31.71 23.33
CA LEU A 585 -104.43 -32.47 24.08
C LEU A 585 -105.07 -31.55 25.14
N ASP A 586 -106.39 -31.69 25.27
CA ASP A 586 -107.34 -30.88 26.04
C ASP A 586 -107.04 -30.74 27.55
N MET A 587 -107.31 -29.52 28.07
CA MET A 587 -108.07 -29.09 29.29
C MET A 587 -108.27 -30.06 30.49
N PRO A 588 -108.65 -29.60 31.72
CA PRO A 588 -108.74 -28.24 32.28
C PRO A 588 -108.26 -28.08 33.76
N GLU A 589 -108.36 -26.83 34.23
CA GLU A 589 -108.80 -26.38 35.56
C GLU A 589 -108.03 -26.66 36.87
N ASN A 590 -107.95 -25.55 37.62
CA ASN A 590 -108.11 -25.37 39.06
C ASN A 590 -106.90 -25.08 39.96
N GLU A 591 -107.11 -24.00 40.72
CA GLU A 591 -106.80 -23.82 42.14
C GLU A 591 -105.33 -23.65 42.56
N VAL A 592 -104.95 -22.92 43.60
CA VAL A 592 -105.48 -21.80 44.40
C VAL A 592 -104.36 -21.54 45.44
N ALA A 593 -104.09 -20.27 45.73
CA ALA A 593 -103.65 -19.72 47.02
C ALA A 593 -102.23 -19.94 47.61
N SER A 594 -101.86 -18.83 48.28
CA SER A 594 -101.25 -18.69 49.61
C SER A 594 -99.76 -18.99 49.79
N ALA A 595 -98.96 -17.91 49.71
CA ALA A 595 -98.41 -17.14 50.85
C ALA A 595 -97.80 -17.90 52.07
N PRO A 596 -97.13 -17.18 52.99
CA PRO A 596 -95.69 -16.94 53.10
C PRO A 596 -95.11 -17.57 54.39
N LEU A 597 -93.83 -17.35 54.73
CA LEU A 597 -93.34 -17.17 56.12
C LEU A 597 -91.79 -17.06 56.18
N TYR A 598 -91.30 -15.91 56.64
CA TYR A 598 -90.06 -15.74 57.43
C TYR A 598 -90.14 -16.60 58.73
N PRO A 599 -89.09 -16.86 59.55
CA PRO A 599 -88.06 -15.88 59.97
C PRO A 599 -86.65 -16.40 60.43
N TYR A 600 -85.71 -15.44 60.52
CA TYR A 600 -84.80 -15.12 61.65
C TYR A 600 -84.23 -16.22 62.57
N ILE A 601 -82.89 -16.31 62.74
CA ILE A 601 -82.15 -16.42 64.04
C ILE A 601 -80.66 -15.94 63.89
N PRO A 602 -80.09 -15.18 64.87
CA PRO A 602 -78.72 -14.67 64.89
C PRO A 602 -77.78 -15.30 65.96
N GLY A 603 -76.48 -14.93 65.91
CA GLY A 603 -75.47 -15.02 66.99
C GLY A 603 -74.27 -15.92 66.62
N TYR A 604 -73.06 -15.82 67.18
CA TYR A 604 -72.35 -14.85 68.02
C TYR A 604 -70.88 -15.39 68.13
N PHE A 605 -69.91 -14.49 68.33
CA PHE A 605 -68.64 -14.62 69.08
C PHE A 605 -67.36 -15.36 68.56
N ASN A 606 -66.26 -14.66 68.88
CA ASN A 606 -64.85 -15.02 69.17
C ASN A 606 -63.87 -15.10 67.99
N GLN A 607 -62.81 -14.27 67.89
CA GLN A 607 -61.65 -13.91 68.76
C GLN A 607 -60.38 -14.72 68.42
N GLN A 608 -59.27 -13.97 68.33
CA GLN A 608 -57.84 -14.39 68.22
C GLN A 608 -57.44 -14.86 66.81
N GLN A 609 -56.39 -14.36 66.14
CA GLN A 609 -55.14 -13.70 66.52
C GLN A 609 -54.76 -12.61 65.51
#